data_AF-A0A3S0PF49-F1
#
_entry.id   AF-A0A3S0PF49-F1
#
_cell.length_a   1.000
_cell.length_b   1.000
_cell.length_c   1.000
_cell.angle_alpha   90.00
_cell.angle_beta   90.00
_cell.angle_gamma   90.00
#
_symmetry.space_group_name_H-M   'P 1'
#
loop_
_entity.id
_entity.type
_entity.pdbx_description
1 polymer ?
#
loop_
_entity_poly.entity_id
_entity_poly.type
_entity_poly.pdbx_seq_one_letter_code
_entity_poly.pdbx_strand_id
1 'polypeptide(L)'
;MTTAITVPTELKSELLAIAKECGYPSALQVLQRGEPDQLVLEDLREAQEITNIARVQVLDALLKYPYWDDTEASHLPEHEEKFQDVQMGIYEKTIHYISNHFEVDPRA
;
A
#
# COMPACT_ATOMS: atom_id res chain seq x y z
N MET A 1 19.46 -7.72 7.63
CA MET A 1 19.36 -9.06 7.01
C MET A 1 18.32 -8.90 5.92
N THR A 2 18.65 -9.21 4.67
CA THR A 2 17.70 -9.06 3.57
C THR A 2 16.61 -10.13 3.65
N THR A 3 15.36 -9.71 3.58
CA THR A 3 14.16 -10.56 3.61
C THR A 3 13.47 -10.47 2.27
N ALA A 4 13.30 -11.61 1.60
CA ALA A 4 12.50 -11.71 0.39
C ALA A 4 11.10 -12.22 0.75
N ILE A 5 10.09 -11.40 0.48
CA ILE A 5 8.68 -11.70 0.75
C ILE A 5 8.00 -12.01 -0.57
N THR A 6 7.42 -13.21 -0.70
CA THR A 6 6.60 -13.56 -1.87
C THR A 6 5.28 -12.79 -1.83
N VAL A 7 4.98 -12.06 -2.89
CA VAL A 7 3.77 -11.27 -3.07
C VAL A 7 3.17 -11.50 -4.45
N PRO A 8 1.86 -11.22 -4.65
CA PRO A 8 1.28 -11.21 -5.99
C PRO A 8 2.02 -10.22 -6.90
N THR A 9 2.30 -10.62 -8.13
CA THR A 9 2.97 -9.78 -9.13
C THR A 9 2.21 -8.48 -9.35
N GLU A 10 0.88 -8.54 -9.32
CA GLU A 10 0.00 -7.39 -9.49
C GLU A 10 0.27 -6.35 -8.40
N LEU A 11 0.39 -6.77 -7.14
CA LEU A 11 0.63 -5.88 -6.01
C LEU A 11 1.96 -5.13 -6.16
N LYS A 12 3.05 -5.85 -6.48
CA LYS A 12 4.36 -5.22 -6.69
C LYS A 12 4.32 -4.27 -7.90
N SER A 13 3.67 -4.67 -8.98
CA SER A 13 3.53 -3.84 -10.18
C SER A 13 2.74 -2.56 -9.93
N GLU A 14 1.69 -2.62 -9.12
CA GLU A 14 0.86 -1.48 -8.76
C GLU A 14 1.62 -0.50 -7.84
N LEU A 15 2.31 -1.02 -6.82
CA LEU A 15 3.20 -0.22 -5.98
C LEU A 15 4.32 0.45 -6.79
N LEU A 16 4.90 -0.26 -7.76
CA LEU A 16 5.89 0.31 -8.68
C LEU A 16 5.32 1.45 -9.54
N ALA A 17 4.11 1.27 -10.06
CA ALA A 17 3.43 2.30 -10.84
C ALA A 17 3.18 3.56 -10.01
N ILE A 18 2.63 3.41 -8.80
CA ILE A 18 2.38 4.52 -7.88
C ILE A 18 3.68 5.21 -7.49
N ALA A 19 4.72 4.46 -7.11
CA ALA A 19 6.01 5.05 -6.75
C ALA A 19 6.63 5.86 -7.89
N LYS A 20 6.44 5.42 -9.14
CA LYS A 20 6.89 6.13 -10.33
C LYS A 20 6.07 7.37 -10.62
N GLU A 21 4.75 7.28 -10.55
CA GLU A 21 3.82 8.38 -10.84
C GLU A 21 3.91 9.50 -9.80
N CYS A 22 3.99 9.14 -8.51
CA CYS A 22 4.07 10.09 -7.40
C CYS A 22 5.50 10.58 -7.11
N GLY A 23 6.51 10.01 -7.77
CA GLY A 23 7.91 10.43 -7.64
C GLY A 23 8.53 10.06 -6.28
N TYR A 24 8.40 8.80 -5.85
CA TYR A 24 8.98 8.27 -4.62
C TYR A 24 10.28 7.48 -4.91
N PRO A 25 11.45 8.16 -5.06
CA PRO A 25 12.67 7.53 -5.55
C PRO A 25 13.22 6.43 -4.63
N SER A 26 13.09 6.60 -3.31
CA SER A 26 13.55 5.60 -2.32
C SER A 26 12.75 4.30 -2.45
N ALA A 27 11.43 4.40 -2.43
CA ALA A 27 10.56 3.25 -2.58
C ALA A 27 10.67 2.61 -3.97
N LEU A 28 10.87 3.41 -5.03
CA LEU A 28 11.11 2.88 -6.38
C LEU A 28 12.37 2.00 -6.42
N GLN A 29 13.46 2.42 -5.76
CA GLN A 29 14.68 1.62 -5.67
C GLN A 29 14.46 0.31 -4.93
N VAL A 30 13.68 0.32 -3.85
CA VAL A 30 13.33 -0.88 -3.08
C VAL A 30 12.47 -1.83 -3.93
N LEU A 31 11.42 -1.31 -4.56
CA LEU A 31 10.48 -2.09 -5.36
C LEU A 31 11.10 -2.65 -6.65
N GLN A 32 12.20 -2.11 -7.15
CA GLN A 32 12.91 -2.63 -8.33
C GLN A 32 13.79 -3.86 -8.02
N ARG A 33 13.97 -4.22 -6.74
CA ARG A 33 14.79 -5.37 -6.34
C ARG A 33 14.02 -6.68 -6.45
N GLY A 34 14.74 -7.77 -6.74
CA GLY A 34 14.18 -9.12 -6.79
C GLY A 34 13.22 -9.36 -7.97
N GLU A 35 12.62 -10.55 -7.99
CA GLU A 35 11.71 -10.98 -9.05
C GLU A 35 10.34 -10.24 -8.98
N PRO A 36 9.54 -10.25 -10.05
CA PRO A 36 8.24 -9.54 -10.09
C PRO A 36 7.24 -9.93 -8.99
N ASP A 37 7.38 -11.12 -8.41
CA ASP A 37 6.57 -11.67 -7.33
C ASP A 37 7.25 -11.57 -5.95
N GLN A 38 8.28 -10.73 -5.81
CA GLN A 38 9.07 -10.62 -4.59
C GLN A 38 9.28 -9.18 -4.13
N LEU A 39 9.06 -8.91 -2.84
CA LEU A 39 9.55 -7.70 -2.18
C LEU A 39 10.83 -8.04 -1.41
N VAL A 40 11.94 -7.42 -1.81
CA VAL A 40 13.26 -7.63 -1.19
C VAL A 40 13.59 -6.43 -0.30
N LEU A 41 13.42 -6.61 1.00
CA LEU A 41 13.56 -5.57 2.03
C LEU A 41 14.76 -5.84 2.92
N GLU A 42 15.59 -4.83 3.18
CA GLU A 42 16.81 -4.96 3.98
C GLU A 42 16.57 -4.71 5.47
N ASP A 43 15.61 -3.85 5.79
CA ASP A 43 15.29 -3.41 7.14
C ASP A 43 13.83 -2.91 7.29
N LEU A 44 13.49 -2.53 8.53
CA LEU A 44 12.18 -2.01 8.88
C LEU A 44 11.86 -0.67 8.20
N ARG A 45 12.87 0.15 7.88
CA ARG A 45 12.65 1.45 7.24
C ARG A 45 12.12 1.23 5.83
N GLU A 46 12.70 0.30 5.07
CA GLU A 46 12.20 -0.03 3.74
C GLU A 46 10.78 -0.61 3.79
N ALA A 47 10.51 -1.48 4.76
CA ALA A 47 9.15 -1.98 5.02
C ALA A 47 8.14 -0.85 5.28
N GLN A 48 8.54 0.15 6.08
CA GLN A 48 7.72 1.34 6.35
C GLN A 48 7.55 2.21 5.11
N GLU A 49 8.58 2.39 4.28
CA GLU A 49 8.51 3.16 3.04
C GLU A 49 7.49 2.56 2.07
N ILE A 50 7.47 1.24 1.89
CA ILE A 50 6.47 0.56 1.05
C ILE A 50 5.06 0.66 1.65
N THR A 51 4.95 0.47 2.97
CA THR A 51 3.68 0.61 3.68
C THR A 51 3.11 2.03 3.55
N ASN A 52 3.97 3.05 3.60
CA ASN A 52 3.57 4.44 3.48
C ASN A 52 3.01 4.77 2.09
N ILE A 53 3.51 4.16 1.01
CA ILE A 53 2.90 4.32 -0.32
C ILE A 53 1.42 3.90 -0.29
N ALA A 54 1.17 2.69 0.22
CA ALA A 54 -0.18 2.15 0.27
C ALA A 54 -1.09 3.00 1.18
N ARG A 55 -0.55 3.53 2.28
CA ARG A 55 -1.28 4.45 3.18
C ARG A 55 -1.64 5.77 2.51
N VAL A 56 -0.73 6.36 1.73
CA VAL A 56 -1.02 7.58 0.98
C VAL A 56 -2.20 7.37 0.03
N GLN A 57 -2.30 6.20 -0.61
CA GLN A 57 -3.47 5.89 -1.46
C GLN A 57 -4.78 5.88 -0.68
N VAL A 58 -4.80 5.35 0.54
CA VAL A 58 -5.98 5.39 1.42
C VAL A 58 -6.33 6.83 1.80
N LEU A 59 -5.34 7.65 2.16
CA LEU A 59 -5.57 9.07 2.48
C LEU A 59 -6.12 9.84 1.28
N ASP A 60 -5.60 9.59 0.08
CA ASP A 60 -6.12 10.17 -1.16
C ASP A 60 -7.55 9.69 -1.46
N ALA A 61 -7.85 8.42 -1.20
CA ALA A 61 -9.20 7.88 -1.36
C ALA A 61 -10.19 8.51 -0.37
N LEU A 62 -9.78 8.75 0.90
CA LEU A 62 -10.61 9.47 1.88
C LEU A 62 -10.97 10.88 1.40
N LEU A 63 -10.02 11.58 0.75
CA LEU A 63 -10.26 12.91 0.21
C LEU A 63 -11.18 12.88 -1.03
N LYS A 64 -11.04 11.86 -1.89
CA LYS A 64 -11.83 11.70 -3.11
C LYS A 64 -13.25 11.20 -2.83
N TYR A 65 -13.42 10.38 -1.81
CA TYR A 65 -14.67 9.69 -1.48
C TYR A 65 -15.14 10.02 -0.06
N PRO A 66 -15.38 11.29 0.30
CA PRO A 66 -15.62 11.71 1.68
C PRO A 66 -16.91 11.16 2.33
N TYR A 67 -17.80 10.60 1.53
CA TYR A 67 -19.10 10.04 1.93
C TYR A 67 -19.13 8.51 1.93
N TRP A 68 -17.98 7.87 2.16
CA TRP A 68 -17.83 6.41 2.12
C TRP A 68 -18.42 5.70 3.36
N ASP A 69 -18.51 6.39 4.50
CA ASP A 69 -18.90 5.81 5.79
C ASP A 69 -20.41 5.53 5.83
N ASP A 70 -20.79 4.25 5.89
CA ASP A 70 -22.18 3.78 5.90
C ASP A 70 -22.92 4.07 7.22
N THR A 71 -22.18 4.50 8.23
CA THR A 71 -22.73 4.93 9.52
C THR A 71 -23.16 6.41 9.52
N GLU A 72 -22.74 7.18 8.52
CA GLU A 72 -23.02 8.61 8.39
C GLU A 72 -24.27 8.87 7.54
N ALA A 73 -25.06 9.90 7.91
CA ALA A 73 -26.28 10.25 7.19
C ALA A 73 -26.04 10.74 5.75
N SER A 74 -24.81 11.16 5.44
CA SER A 74 -24.38 11.64 4.13
C SER A 74 -23.85 10.53 3.21
N HIS A 75 -23.87 9.26 3.65
CA HIS A 75 -23.35 8.09 2.93
C HIS A 75 -23.77 8.04 1.45
N LEU A 76 -22.81 7.72 0.61
CA LEU A 76 -23.00 7.39 -0.80
C LEU A 76 -22.39 6.00 -1.07
N PRO A 77 -23.19 5.00 -1.46
CA PRO A 77 -22.68 3.65 -1.75
C PRO A 77 -21.55 3.61 -2.79
N GLU A 78 -21.58 4.49 -3.79
CA GLU A 78 -20.51 4.60 -4.79
C GLU A 78 -19.17 5.05 -4.17
N HIS A 79 -19.20 5.89 -3.15
CA HIS A 79 -18.00 6.32 -2.43
C HIS A 79 -17.45 5.19 -1.57
N GLU A 80 -18.33 4.41 -0.95
CA GLU A 80 -17.96 3.22 -0.18
C GLU A 80 -17.26 2.19 -1.07
N GLU A 81 -17.87 1.81 -2.20
CA GLU A 81 -17.31 0.84 -3.14
C GLU A 81 -15.90 1.25 -3.59
N LYS A 82 -15.75 2.51 -4.02
CA LYS A 82 -14.45 3.02 -4.48
C LYS A 82 -13.41 3.15 -3.36
N PHE A 83 -13.85 3.44 -2.14
CA PHE A 83 -12.95 3.50 -0.99
C PHE A 83 -12.49 2.11 -0.56
N GLN A 84 -13.42 1.15 -0.49
CA GLN A 84 -13.13 -0.25 -0.17
C GLN A 84 -12.20 -0.88 -1.20
N ASP A 85 -12.38 -0.57 -2.49
CA ASP A 85 -11.48 -1.02 -3.57
C ASP A 85 -10.03 -0.62 -3.29
N VAL A 86 -9.78 0.61 -2.82
CA VAL A 86 -8.43 1.07 -2.48
C VAL A 86 -7.94 0.43 -1.18
N GLN A 87 -8.77 0.43 -0.14
CA GLN A 87 -8.42 -0.07 1.19
C GLN A 87 -8.08 -1.57 1.15
N MET A 88 -8.97 -2.40 0.60
CA MET A 88 -8.76 -3.84 0.46
C MET A 88 -7.80 -4.19 -0.69
N GLY A 89 -7.73 -3.34 -1.71
CA GLY A 89 -6.93 -3.57 -2.91
C GLY A 89 -5.43 -3.48 -2.63
N ILE A 90 -4.94 -2.29 -2.28
CA ILE A 90 -3.50 -2.05 -2.15
C ILE A 90 -3.04 -2.04 -0.69
N TYR A 91 -3.80 -1.40 0.21
CA TYR A 91 -3.36 -1.18 1.57
C TYR A 91 -3.35 -2.46 2.40
N GLU A 92 -4.48 -3.14 2.53
CA GLU A 92 -4.57 -4.35 3.34
C GLU A 92 -3.66 -5.47 2.79
N LYS A 93 -3.53 -5.60 1.47
CA LYS A 93 -2.59 -6.56 0.87
C LYS A 93 -1.15 -6.23 1.23
N THR A 94 -0.74 -4.96 1.09
CA THR A 94 0.62 -4.52 1.45
C THR A 94 0.92 -4.82 2.91
N ILE A 95 0.01 -4.46 3.81
CA ILE A 95 0.14 -4.74 5.25
C ILE A 95 0.20 -6.23 5.52
N HIS A 96 -0.69 -7.03 4.94
CA HIS A 96 -0.73 -8.48 5.13
C HIS A 96 0.61 -9.14 4.83
N TYR A 97 1.24 -8.80 3.70
CA TYR A 97 2.52 -9.40 3.33
C TYR A 97 3.69 -8.86 4.16
N ILE A 98 3.72 -7.57 4.48
CA ILE A 98 4.86 -6.96 5.19
C ILE A 98 4.83 -7.28 6.69
N SER A 99 3.65 -7.23 7.33
CA SER A 99 3.51 -7.40 8.79
C SER A 99 3.89 -8.79 9.31
N ASN A 100 3.88 -9.80 8.45
CA ASN A 100 4.36 -11.14 8.81
C ASN A 100 5.89 -11.20 9.02
N HIS A 101 6.62 -10.19 8.54
CA HIS A 101 8.08 -10.14 8.56
C HIS A 101 8.63 -8.93 9.32
N PHE A 102 7.87 -7.84 9.42
CA PHE A 102 8.28 -6.58 10.03
C PHE A 102 7.17 -6.01 10.92
N GLU A 103 7.52 -5.52 12.11
CA GLU A 103 6.60 -4.75 12.96
C GLU A 103 6.47 -3.32 12.43
N VAL A 104 5.67 -3.16 11.36
CA VAL A 104 5.34 -1.84 10.82
C VAL A 104 4.30 -1.16 11.70
N ASP A 105 4.51 0.11 12.02
CA ASP A 105 3.54 0.88 12.81
C ASP A 105 2.44 1.40 11.87
N PRO A 106 1.17 0.98 12.05
CA PRO A 106 0.06 1.49 11.24
C PRO A 106 -0.21 2.99 11.48
N ARG A 107 0.40 3.60 12.51
CA ARG A 107 0.22 5.00 12.93
C ARG A 107 1.40 5.91 12.55
N ALA A 108 2.59 5.37 12.27
CA ALA A 108 3.83 6.13 12.06
C ALA A 108 3.91 6.91 10.74
#